data_AF-A0A4R1BI30-F1
#
_entry.id   AF-A0A4R1BI30-F1
#
_cell.length_a   1.000
_cell.length_b   1.000
_cell.length_c   1.000
_cell.angle_alpha   90.00
_cell.angle_beta   90.00
_cell.angle_gamma   90.00
#
_symmetry.space_group_name_H-M   'P 1'
#
loop_
_entity.id
_entity.type
_entity.pdbx_description
1 polymer ?
#
loop_
_entity_poly.entity_id
_entity_poly.type
_entity_poly.pdbx_seq_one_letter_code
_entity_poly.pdbx_strand_id
1 'polypeptide(L)' 'MSLLRGILALVILIILTHVVLVYLGYGADTHEVISVIYALGDLLQTPVQMFLAAGFYTTSLVAAAAYFLLYLLLGAARR' A
#
# COMPACT_ATOMS: atom_id res chain seq x y z
N MET A 1 11.20 -12.03 13.78
CA MET A 1 10.25 -11.15 13.04
C MET A 1 8.94 -11.91 12.88
N SER A 2 7.81 -11.40 13.36
CA SER A 2 6.52 -12.08 13.16
C SER A 2 6.11 -12.01 11.69
N LEU A 3 5.60 -13.11 11.11
CA LEU A 3 5.09 -13.16 9.72
C LEU A 3 4.18 -11.98 9.39
N LEU A 4 3.27 -11.64 10.31
CA LEU A 4 2.35 -10.51 10.14
C LEU A 4 3.07 -9.15 10.02
N ARG A 5 4.18 -8.92 10.74
CA ARG A 5 5.01 -7.72 10.56
C ARG A 5 5.69 -7.70 9.19
N GLY A 6 6.12 -8.86 8.70
CA GLY A 6 6.68 -9.00 7.36
C GLY A 6 5.65 -8.68 6.27
N ILE A 7 4.45 -9.23 6.39
CA ILE A 7 3.33 -8.97 5.47
C ILE A 7 2.95 -7.48 5.49
N LEU A 8 2.82 -6.86 6.66
CA LEU A 8 2.52 -5.43 6.75
C LEU A 8 3.59 -4.56 6.09
N ALA A 9 4.87 -4.90 6.30
CA ALA A 9 5.96 -4.20 5.63
C ALA A 9 5.88 -4.35 4.11
N LEU A 10 5.56 -5.54 3.61
CA LEU A 10 5.37 -5.80 2.18
C LEU A 10 4.17 -5.01 1.62
N VAL A 11 3.05 -4.98 2.33
CA VAL A 11 1.86 -4.20 1.93
C VAL A 11 2.20 -2.71 1.79
N ILE A 12 2.88 -2.14 2.79
CA ILE A 12 3.31 -0.74 2.74
C ILE A 12 4.24 -0.51 1.55
N LEU A 13 5.20 -1.41 1.33
CA LEU A 13 6.13 -1.32 0.20
C LEU A 13 5.40 -1.34 -1.15
N ILE A 14 4.42 -2.23 -1.33
CA ILE A 14 3.63 -2.34 -2.57
C ILE A 14 2.85 -1.04 -2.81
N ILE A 15 2.18 -0.51 -1.79
CA ILE A 15 1.42 0.75 -1.92
C ILE A 15 2.34 1.90 -2.31
N LEU A 16 3.50 2.05 -1.66
CA LEU A 16 4.46 3.09 -2.00
C LEU A 16 5.03 2.92 -3.40
N THR A 17 5.31 1.67 -3.81
CA THR A 17 5.77 1.38 -5.17
C THR A 17 4.71 1.75 -6.21
N HIS A 18 3.44 1.43 -5.96
CA HIS A 18 2.33 1.83 -6.83
C HIS A 18 2.26 3.36 -6.99
N VAL A 19 2.40 4.10 -5.88
CA VAL A 19 2.44 5.58 -5.92
C VAL A 19 3.62 6.10 -6.73
N VAL A 20 4.82 5.53 -6.56
CA VAL A 20 6.02 5.93 -7.31
C VAL A 20 5.85 5.66 -8.79
N LEU A 21 5.29 4.51 -9.18
CA LEU A 21 5.05 4.17 -10.60
C LEU A 21 4.08 5.16 -11.24
N VAL A 22 2.97 5.47 -10.57
CA VAL A 22 2.01 6.48 -11.04
C VAL A 22 2.67 7.86 -11.13
N TYR A 23 3.45 8.26 -10.13
CA TYR A 23 4.17 9.54 -10.13
C TYR A 23 5.18 9.65 -11.28
N LEU A 24 5.86 8.56 -11.62
CA LEU A 24 6.80 8.49 -12.74
C LEU A 24 6.12 8.35 -14.10
N GLY A 25 4.79 8.23 -14.15
CA GLY A 25 4.01 8.10 -15.38
C GLY A 25 4.09 6.71 -16.02
N TYR A 26 4.49 5.68 -15.28
CA TYR A 26 4.43 4.30 -15.77
C TYR A 26 2.97 3.82 -15.80
N GLY A 27 2.54 3.24 -16.91
CA GLY A 27 1.21 2.63 -17.04
C GLY A 27 1.22 1.16 -16.62
N ALA A 28 0.05 0.64 -16.23
CA ALA A 28 -0.14 -0.78 -15.91
C ALA A 28 0.22 -1.72 -17.08
N ASP A 29 0.18 -1.20 -18.31
CA ASP A 29 0.52 -1.86 -19.57
C ASP A 29 2.02 -1.87 -19.89
N THR A 30 2.85 -1.19 -19.10
CA THR A 30 4.29 -1.07 -19.38
C THR A 30 5.03 -2.40 -19.21
N HIS A 31 4.67 -3.19 -18.19
CA HIS A 31 5.34 -4.46 -17.89
C HIS A 31 4.46 -5.35 -17.01
N GLU A 32 4.66 -6.67 -17.07
CA GLU A 32 3.90 -7.63 -16.26
C GLU A 32 4.09 -7.40 -14.76
N VAL A 33 5.31 -7.11 -14.31
CA VAL A 33 5.56 -6.79 -12.89
C VAL A 33 4.84 -5.51 -12.46
N ILE A 34 4.75 -4.52 -13.35
CA ILE A 34 4.06 -3.26 -13.07
C ILE A 34 2.55 -3.51 -12.97
N SER A 35 1.97 -4.30 -13.88
CA SER A 35 0.54 -4.63 -13.83
C SER A 35 0.15 -5.33 -12.52
N VAL A 36 1.01 -6.23 -12.01
CA VAL A 36 0.83 -6.87 -10.71
C VAL A 36 0.88 -5.87 -9.57
N ILE A 37 1.81 -4.91 -9.60
CA ILE A 37 1.89 -3.85 -8.58
C ILE A 37 0.63 -2.97 -8.59
N TYR A 38 0.09 -2.64 -9.78
CA TYR A 38 -1.17 -1.91 -9.91
C TYR A 38 -2.33 -2.69 -9.29
N ALA A 39 -2.50 -3.96 -9.68
CA ALA A 39 -3.59 -4.80 -9.18
C ALA A 39 -3.53 -4.98 -7.65
N LEU A 40 -2.33 -5.23 -7.11
CA LEU A 40 -2.13 -5.35 -5.66
C LEU A 40 -2.31 -4.00 -4.96
N GLY A 41 -1.80 -2.91 -5.54
CA GLY A 41 -1.96 -1.56 -5.02
C GLY A 41 -3.42 -1.16 -4.91
N ASP A 42 -4.22 -1.40 -5.95
CA ASP A 42 -5.66 -1.15 -5.94
C ASP A 42 -6.37 -1.99 -4.88
N LEU A 43 -6.10 -3.29 -4.82
CA LEU A 43 -6.70 -4.18 -3.81
C LEU A 43 -6.42 -3.71 -2.38
N LEU A 44 -5.19 -3.30 -2.11
CA LEU A 44 -4.76 -2.85 -0.78
C LEU A 44 -5.30 -1.46 -0.43
N GLN A 45 -5.71 -0.66 -1.41
CA GLN A 45 -6.31 0.65 -1.20
C GLN A 45 -7.84 0.60 -1.06
N THR A 46 -8.50 -0.46 -1.56
CA THR A 46 -9.96 -0.65 -1.49
C THR A 46 -10.56 -0.39 -0.11
N PRO A 47 -10.00 -0.88 1.02
CA PRO A 47 -10.57 -0.61 2.34
C PRO A 47 -10.60 0.88 2.66
N VAL A 48 -9.59 1.64 2.25
CA VAL A 48 -9.54 3.09 2.48
C VAL A 48 -10.52 3.82 1.58
N GLN A 49 -10.67 3.38 0.33
CA GLN A 49 -11.64 3.95 -0.62
C GLN A 49 -13.09 3.84 -0.11
N MET A 50 -13.42 2.81 0.68
CA MET A 50 -14.73 2.66 1.31
C MET A 50 -15.03 3.75 2.34
N PHE A 51 -14.01 4.30 3.01
CA PHE A 51 -14.17 5.32 4.05
C PHE A 51 -13.79 6.73 3.59
N LEU A 52 -13.03 6.85 2.50
CA LEU A 52 -12.45 8.10 2.04
C LEU A 52 -12.67 8.27 0.54
N ALA A 53 -13.58 9.18 0.17
CA ALA A 53 -13.77 9.62 -1.21
C ALA A 53 -12.75 10.72 -1.55
N ALA A 54 -11.49 10.34 -1.75
CA ALA A 54 -10.40 11.24 -2.11
C ALA A 54 -9.65 10.80 -3.38
N GLY A 55 -8.84 11.70 -3.92
CA GLY A 55 -7.98 11.39 -5.07
C GLY A 55 -6.92 10.34 -4.74
N PHE A 56 -6.38 9.71 -5.80
CA PHE A 56 -5.43 8.59 -5.72
C PHE A 56 -4.30 8.80 -4.70
N TYR A 57 -3.60 9.94 -4.76
CA TYR A 57 -2.46 10.20 -3.87
C TYR A 57 -2.87 10.28 -2.40
N THR A 58 -3.97 10.96 -2.10
CA THR A 58 -4.49 11.07 -0.73
C THR A 58 -4.88 9.70 -0.19
N THR A 59 -5.65 8.94 -0.97
CA THR A 59 -6.09 7.58 -0.61
C THR A 59 -4.89 6.65 -0.40
N SER A 60 -3.90 6.70 -1.29
CA SER A 60 -2.69 5.86 -1.21
C SER A 60 -1.85 6.18 0.04
N LEU A 61 -1.67 7.46 0.36
CA LEU A 61 -0.91 7.89 1.53
C LEU A 61 -1.65 7.54 2.83
N VAL A 62 -2.98 7.69 2.86
CA VAL A 62 -3.79 7.29 4.01
C VAL A 62 -3.74 5.77 4.20
N ALA A 63 -3.80 4.99 3.12
CA ALA A 63 -3.63 3.53 3.19
C ALA A 63 -2.26 3.14 3.75
N ALA A 64 -1.18 3.71 3.20
CA ALA A 64 0.17 3.47 3.70
C ALA A 64 0.31 3.84 5.18
N ALA A 65 -0.23 4.98 5.60
CA ALA A 65 -0.24 5.42 6.99
C ALA A 65 -1.03 4.48 7.91
N ALA A 66 -2.21 4.02 7.48
CA ALA A 66 -3.03 3.09 8.24
C ALA A 66 -2.31 1.74 8.47
N TYR A 67 -1.75 1.15 7.41
CA TYR A 67 -0.96 -0.08 7.53
C TYR A 67 0.32 0.12 8.36
N PHE A 68 0.95 1.30 8.27
CA PHE A 68 2.10 1.64 9.09
C PHE A 68 1.74 1.73 10.58
N LEU A 69 0.59 2.31 10.94
CA LEU A 69 0.10 2.30 12.31
C LEU A 69 -0.11 0.88 12.84
N LEU A 70 -0.72 0.00 12.04
CA LEU A 70 -0.88 -1.42 12.40
C LEU A 70 0.48 -2.10 12.61
N TYR A 71 1.46 -1.81 11.75
CA TYR A 71 2.82 -2.33 11.88
C TYR A 71 3.46 -1.91 13.21
N LEU A 72 3.33 -0.63 13.59
CA LEU A 72 3.85 -0.09 14.85
C LEU A 72 3.16 -0.71 16.06
N LEU A 73 1.82 -0.78 16.06
CA LEU A 73 1.05 -1.39 17.14
C LEU A 73 1.45 -2.84 17.38
N LEU A 74 1.65 -3.61 16.31
CA LEU A 74 2.09 -4.99 16.39
C LEU A 74 3.54 -5.14 16.89
N GLY A 75 4.37 -4.12 16.67
CA GLY A 75 5.71 -4.03 17.23
C GLY A 75 5.74 -3.63 18.71
N ALA A 76 4.81 -2.76 19.12
CA ALA A 76 4.70 -2.27 20.50
C ALA A 76 4.03 -3.29 21.44
N ALA A 77 3.02 -4.03 20.98
CA ALA A 77 2.25 -5.00 21.77
C ALA A 77 3.02 -6.28 22.16
N ARG A 78 4.31 -6.38 21.80
CA ARG A 78 5.11 -7.61 21.94
C ARG A 78 6.31 -7.45 22.89
N ARG A 79 6.31 -6.39 23.69
CA ARG A 79 7.22 -6.16 24.83
C ARG A 79 6.50 -6.46 26.12
#